data_AF-A0A1C6DCH5-F1
#
_entry.id   AF-A0A1C6DCH5-F1
#
_cell.length_a   1.000
_cell.length_b   1.000
_cell.length_c   1.000
_cell.angle_alpha   90.00
_cell.angle_beta   90.00
_cell.angle_gamma   90.00
#
_symmetry.space_group_name_H-M   'P 1'
#
loop_
_entity.id
_entity.type
_entity.pdbx_description
1 polymer ?
#
loop_
_entity_poly.entity_id
_entity_poly.type
_entity_poly.pdbx_seq_one_letter_code
_entity_poly.pdbx_strand_id
1 'polypeptide(L)' 'MENTKYTEEFKQSIVSLYESGKSSTQICKEYGMSSSTLHKWIKKYTKVQVSENWTIHLQAASG' A
#
# COMPACT_ATOMS: atom_id res chain seq x y z
N MET A 1 2.31 -14.74 19.05
CA MET A 1 1.03 -15.17 18.46
C MET A 1 0.62 -14.10 17.46
N GLU A 2 1.03 -14.25 16.21
CA GLU A 2 0.75 -13.25 15.18
C GLU A 2 -0.64 -13.50 14.59
N ASN A 3 -1.62 -12.73 15.04
CA ASN A 3 -2.99 -12.75 14.54
C ASN A 3 -3.08 -11.95 13.24
N THR A 4 -2.27 -12.31 12.24
CA THR A 4 -2.28 -11.67 10.93
C THR A 4 -3.01 -12.58 9.96
N LYS A 5 -4.35 -12.49 9.95
CA LYS A 5 -5.21 -13.16 8.95
C LYS A 5 -4.81 -12.88 7.49
N TYR A 6 -3.97 -11.87 7.24
CA TYR A 6 -3.44 -11.51 5.94
C TYR A 6 -1.95 -11.15 6.04
N THR A 7 -1.11 -11.85 5.28
CA THR A 7 0.33 -11.56 5.14
C THR A 7 0.55 -10.22 4.42
N GLU A 8 1.74 -9.65 4.56
CA GLU A 8 2.08 -8.39 3.87
C GLU A 8 2.10 -8.56 2.35
N GLU A 9 2.60 -9.68 1.85
CA GLU A 9 2.57 -10.03 0.43
C GLU A 9 1.14 -10.05 -0.12
N PHE A 10 0.20 -10.61 0.65
CA PHE A 10 -1.22 -10.61 0.26
C PHE A 10 -1.77 -9.18 0.16
N LYS A 11 -1.49 -8.34 1.16
CA LYS A 11 -1.95 -6.94 1.14
C LYS A 11 -1.33 -6.15 0.00
N GLN A 12 -0.06 -6.35 -0.30
CA GLN A 12 0.62 -5.71 -1.43
C GLN A 12 0.03 -6.15 -2.76
N SER A 13 -0.23 -7.45 -2.95
CA SER A 13 -0.86 -7.97 -4.18
C SER A 13 -2.23 -7.32 -4.42
N ILE A 14 -3.01 -7.14 -3.35
CA ILE A 14 -4.31 -6.49 -3.40
C ILE A 14 -4.21 -4.99 -3.73
N VAL A 15 -3.27 -4.25 -3.14
CA VAL A 15 -3.04 -2.83 -3.45
C VAL A 15 -2.51 -2.66 -4.88
N SER A 16 -1.62 -3.54 -5.33
CA SER A 16 -1.10 -3.55 -6.69
C SER A 16 -2.20 -3.79 -7.74
N LEU A 17 -3.16 -4.68 -7.47
CA LEU A 17 -4.33 -4.86 -8.34
C LEU A 17 -5.18 -3.59 -8.44
N TYR A 18 -5.33 -2.86 -7.33
CA TYR A 18 -6.04 -1.59 -7.32
C TYR A 18 -5.28 -0.53 -8.13
N GLU A 19 -3.95 -0.45 -7.97
CA GLU A 19 -3.08 0.45 -8.76
C GLU A 19 -3.06 0.09 -10.24
N SER A 20 -3.21 -1.18 -10.59
CA SER A 20 -3.34 -1.66 -11.97
C SER A 20 -4.65 -1.23 -12.64
N GLY A 21 -5.58 -0.60 -11.91
CA GLY A 21 -6.84 -0.06 -12.43
C GLY A 21 -8.07 -0.91 -12.11
N LYS A 22 -7.95 -1.99 -11.33
CA LYS A 22 -9.13 -2.72 -10.84
C LYS A 22 -9.85 -1.89 -9.77
N SER A 23 -11.18 -1.83 -9.87
CA SER A 23 -12.01 -1.17 -8.87
C SER A 23 -11.98 -1.90 -7.53
N SER A 24 -11.98 -1.12 -6.44
CA SER A 24 -12.00 -1.64 -5.07
C SER A 24 -13.17 -2.59 -4.81
N THR A 25 -14.33 -2.36 -5.43
CA THR A 25 -15.50 -3.23 -5.35
C THR A 25 -15.27 -4.58 -6.02
N GLN A 26 -14.55 -4.61 -7.15
CA GLN A 26 -14.26 -5.85 -7.86
C GLN A 26 -13.28 -6.70 -7.06
N ILE A 27 -12.22 -6.10 -6.53
CA ILE A 27 -11.23 -6.77 -5.67
C ILE A 27 -11.91 -7.29 -4.38
N CYS A 28 -12.75 -6.46 -3.76
CA CYS A 28 -13.56 -6.82 -2.60
C CYS A 28 -14.45 -8.05 -2.87
N LYS A 29 -15.07 -8.12 -4.05
CA LYS A 29 -15.94 -9.24 -4.45
C LYS A 29 -15.16 -10.50 -4.83
N GLU A 30 -14.06 -10.36 -5.57
CA GLU A 30 -13.20 -11.46 -6.04
C GLU A 30 -12.48 -12.15 -4.88
N TYR A 31 -12.01 -11.38 -3.90
CA TYR A 31 -11.27 -11.88 -2.75
C TYR A 31 -12.11 -11.99 -1.46
N GLY A 32 -13.42 -11.73 -1.53
CA GLY A 32 -14.32 -11.80 -0.37
C GLY A 32 -13.95 -10.85 0.78
N MET A 33 -13.27 -9.76 0.48
CA MET A 33 -12.88 -8.76 1.47
C MET A 33 -13.95 -7.70 1.66
N SER A 34 -13.77 -6.81 2.64
CA SER A 34 -14.59 -5.61 2.77
C SER A 34 -13.88 -4.42 2.16
N SER A 35 -14.62 -3.53 1.48
CA SER A 35 -14.07 -2.28 0.92
C SER A 35 -13.35 -1.45 1.99
N SER A 36 -13.83 -1.48 3.24
CA SER A 36 -13.18 -0.82 4.38
C SER A 36 -11.77 -1.37 4.66
N THR A 37 -11.58 -2.67 4.51
CA THR A 37 -10.27 -3.32 4.68
C THR A 37 -9.31 -2.89 3.57
N LEU A 38 -9.77 -2.91 2.32
CA LEU A 38 -8.97 -2.48 1.17
C LEU A 38 -8.55 -1.00 1.27
N HIS A 39 -9.48 -0.11 1.64
CA HIS A 39 -9.17 1.30 1.83
C HIS A 39 -8.14 1.54 2.95
N LYS A 40 -8.20 0.76 4.04
CA LYS A 40 -7.17 0.80 5.10
C LYS A 40 -5.81 0.36 4.58
N TRP A 41 -5.76 -0.62 3.68
CA TRP A 41 -4.50 -1.08 3.08
C TRP A 41 -3.96 -0.06 2.10
N ILE A 42 -4.75 0.44 1.15
CA ILE A 42 -4.34 1.51 0.23
C ILE A 42 -3.78 2.69 1.02
N LYS A 43 -4.49 3.18 2.04
CA LYS A 43 -4.02 4.28 2.89
C LYS A 43 -2.71 3.96 3.64
N LYS A 44 -2.55 2.72 4.11
CA LYS A 44 -1.34 2.28 4.84
C LYS A 44 -0.14 2.13 3.91
N TYR A 45 -0.31 1.51 2.75
CA TYR A 45 0.76 1.29 1.77
C TYR A 45 1.11 2.58 1.01
N THR A 46 0.13 3.41 0.62
CA THR A 46 0.38 4.75 0.06
C THR A 46 1.10 5.67 1.04
N LYS A 47 0.73 5.66 2.34
CA LYS A 47 1.41 6.50 3.34
C LYS A 47 2.84 6.01 3.63
N VAL A 48 3.08 4.70 3.56
CA VAL A 48 4.42 4.11 3.70
C VAL A 48 5.36 4.53 2.55
N GLN A 49 4.86 4.69 1.31
CA GLN A 49 5.66 5.19 0.19
C GLN A 49 6.15 6.65 0.39
N VAL A 50 5.41 7.47 1.16
CA VAL A 50 5.74 8.86 1.50
C VAL A 50 6.30 8.96 2.93
N SER A 51 7.25 8.10 3.29
CA SER A 51 8.07 8.33 4.50
C SER A 51 9.52 7.86 4.36
N GLU A 52 9.86 7.05 3.36
CA GLU A 52 11.24 6.61 3.09
C GLU A 52 11.81 7.15 1.77
N ASN A 53 11.49 8.41 1.43
CA ASN A 53 12.32 9.22 0.53
C ASN A 53 12.74 10.51 1.24
N TRP A 54 13.44 10.37 2.35
CA TRP A 54 14.47 11.34 2.73
C TRP A 54 15.79 10.74 2.27
N THR A 55 16.34 11.21 1.16
CA THR A 55 17.77 11.44 0.93
C THR A 55 17.95 11.83 -0.53
N ILE A 56 17.91 13.14 -0.81
CA ILE A 56 18.91 13.69 -1.72
C ILE A 56 19.66 14.73 -0.90
N HIS A 57 20.87 14.35 -0.53
CA HIS A 57 21.87 15.14 0.18
C HIS A 57 22.13 16.45 -0.59
N LEU A 58 21.77 17.59 -0.01
CA LEU A 58 22.21 18.89 -0.53
C LEU A 58 23.70 19.01 -0.18
N GLN A 59 24.57 18.61 -1.10
CA GLN A 59 26.00 18.82 -0.97
C GLN A 59 26.26 20.32 -0.96
N ALA A 60 26.59 20.87 0.21
CA ALA A 60 27.19 22.18 0.33
C ALA A 60 28.56 22.15 -0.36
N ALA A 61 28.71 22.84 -1.49
CA ALA A 61 30.01 23.26 -1.99
C ALA A 61 29.88 24.40 -3.02
N SER A 62 30.66 25.44 -2.75
CA SER A 62 31.19 26.47 -3.65
C SER A 62 30.22 27.48 -4.28
N GLY A 63 30.29 28.70 -3.72
CA GLY A 63 29.95 29.98 -4.33
C GLY A 63 30.46 31.08 -3.44
#